data_AF-A0A2S7INK8-F1
#
_entry.id   AF-A0A2S7INK8-F1
#
_cell.length_a   1.000
_cell.length_b   1.000
_cell.length_c   1.000
_cell.angle_alpha   90.00
_cell.angle_beta   90.00
_cell.angle_gamma   90.00
#
_symmetry.space_group_name_H-M   'P 1'
#
loop_
_entity.id
_entity.type
_entity.pdbx_description
1 polymer ?
#
loop_
_entity_poly.entity_id
_entity_poly.type
_entity_poly.pdbx_seq_one_letter_code
_entity_poly.pdbx_strand_id
1 'polypeptide(L)'
;MFIVDQPTLAVFFCLITMLCWGSWSNGQKIVTQSAPLQVFYRDYVYGIVLLSLILAFTLGSIGEEGRPFLEDIQQATLQNLALALAGGILFNIGNTLLTVGINLSGIAIAMPVGTGLSMALGIIVNYIAKPDGDLTLLAIGGGLVLVSIGMCALAYVAREEDSEEKSDSKGIWVALAGGLVSGFFFLVITSSIIEELSFPQKDKLTPYTGLVLFAFGILLSNPLLERILERLKLTGDDNETPYKEVPRREHLLGLASGLLWCVGMITLLLGSQEAGDAISYGLSQGATVVSVLWGLFAWKEFKDAPAKANRYLWLMGASYVVGLALIIMARSS
;
A
#
# COMPACT_ATOMS: atom_id res chain seq x y z
N MET A 1 -25.37 0.50 0.07
CA MET A 1 -23.97 0.07 0.29
C MET A 1 -23.54 0.35 1.71
N PHE A 2 -22.52 -0.35 2.21
CA PHE A 2 -21.91 -0.06 3.51
C PHE A 2 -21.04 1.19 3.42
N ILE A 3 -21.24 2.13 4.34
CA ILE A 3 -20.58 3.43 4.39
C ILE A 3 -20.00 3.68 5.78
N VAL A 4 -19.04 4.60 5.86
CA VAL A 4 -18.47 5.08 7.12
C VAL A 4 -18.88 6.54 7.27
N ASP A 5 -19.65 6.83 8.31
CA ASP A 5 -20.20 8.16 8.63
C ASP A 5 -19.71 8.71 9.99
N GLN A 6 -18.90 7.92 10.71
CA GLN A 6 -18.36 8.28 12.02
C GLN A 6 -16.85 8.51 11.96
N PRO A 7 -16.35 9.67 12.42
CA PRO A 7 -14.91 9.97 12.41
C PRO A 7 -14.06 8.93 13.15
N THR A 8 -14.55 8.37 14.26
CA THR A 8 -13.84 7.33 15.00
C THR A 8 -13.73 6.04 14.20
N LEU A 9 -14.78 5.67 13.46
CA LEU A 9 -14.77 4.50 12.59
C LEU A 9 -13.83 4.70 11.40
N ALA A 10 -13.75 5.92 10.87
CA ALA A 10 -12.82 6.29 9.79
C ALA A 10 -11.35 6.13 10.20
N VAL A 11 -10.98 6.59 11.40
CA VAL A 11 -9.63 6.38 11.97
C VAL A 11 -9.38 4.89 12.18
N PHE A 12 -10.36 4.15 12.72
CA PHE A 12 -10.24 2.70 12.88
C PHE A 12 -10.00 1.99 11.55
N PHE A 13 -10.65 2.42 10.48
CA PHE A 13 -10.46 1.88 9.14
C PHE A 13 -9.07 2.16 8.59
N CYS A 14 -8.53 3.37 8.79
CA CYS A 14 -7.14 3.67 8.44
C CYS A 14 -6.13 2.79 9.21
N LEU A 15 -6.43 2.46 10.48
CA LEU A 15 -5.62 1.49 11.25
C LEU A 15 -5.74 0.06 10.69
N ILE A 16 -6.91 -0.34 10.19
CA ILE A 16 -7.05 -1.62 9.47
C ILE A 16 -6.21 -1.59 8.20
N THR A 17 -6.25 -0.52 7.41
CA THR A 17 -5.40 -0.33 6.23
C THR A 17 -3.94 -0.51 6.58
N MET A 18 -3.48 0.18 7.62
CA MET A 18 -2.11 0.11 8.12
C MET A 18 -1.69 -1.33 8.45
N LEU A 19 -2.55 -2.08 9.15
CA LEU A 19 -2.30 -3.48 9.48
C LEU A 19 -2.23 -4.36 8.23
N CYS A 20 -3.18 -4.23 7.32
CA CYS A 20 -3.25 -4.99 6.07
C CYS A 20 -2.04 -4.72 5.16
N TRP A 21 -1.73 -3.45 4.91
CA TRP A 21 -0.61 -3.02 4.07
C TRP A 21 0.76 -3.29 4.69
N GLY A 22 0.87 -3.36 6.00
CA GLY A 22 2.10 -3.79 6.66
C GLY A 22 2.30 -5.31 6.69
N SER A 23 1.25 -6.08 6.41
CA SER A 23 1.27 -7.53 6.59
C SER A 23 1.33 -8.32 5.28
N TRP A 24 0.86 -7.78 4.15
CA TRP A 24 0.81 -8.53 2.87
C TRP A 24 2.20 -8.95 2.36
N SER A 25 3.24 -8.16 2.63
CA SER A 25 4.62 -8.44 2.18
C SER A 25 5.21 -9.69 2.85
N ASN A 26 4.64 -10.16 3.97
CA ASN A 26 5.02 -11.45 4.57
C ASN A 26 4.74 -12.62 3.62
N GLY A 27 3.66 -12.54 2.83
CA GLY A 27 3.38 -13.56 1.83
C GLY A 27 4.45 -13.60 0.74
N GLN A 28 4.90 -12.42 0.27
CA GLN A 28 6.03 -12.33 -0.67
C GLN A 28 7.25 -13.04 -0.09
N LYS A 29 7.64 -12.67 1.14
CA LYS A 29 8.81 -13.22 1.82
C LYS A 29 8.77 -14.74 1.95
N ILE A 30 7.59 -15.34 2.14
CA ILE A 30 7.44 -16.80 2.22
C ILE A 30 7.52 -17.43 0.84
N VAL A 31 6.78 -16.88 -0.13
CA VAL A 31 6.67 -17.48 -1.48
C VAL A 31 8.00 -17.40 -2.22
N THR A 32 8.74 -16.30 -2.09
CA THR A 32 10.03 -16.12 -2.78
C THR A 32 11.16 -17.01 -2.24
N GLN A 33 10.92 -17.81 -1.20
CA GLN A 33 11.87 -18.84 -0.74
C GLN A 33 11.86 -20.09 -1.63
N SER A 34 10.78 -20.32 -2.36
CA SER A 34 10.57 -21.57 -3.11
C SER A 34 9.90 -21.37 -4.47
N ALA A 35 9.48 -20.16 -4.82
CA ALA A 35 8.87 -19.83 -6.10
C ALA A 35 9.34 -18.44 -6.59
N PRO A 36 9.28 -18.18 -7.92
CA PRO A 36 9.63 -16.88 -8.47
C PRO A 36 8.73 -15.74 -7.97
N LEU A 37 9.28 -14.52 -7.92
CA LEU A 37 8.56 -13.31 -7.51
C LEU A 37 7.33 -13.04 -8.39
N GLN A 38 7.43 -13.32 -9.68
CA GLN A 38 6.39 -13.14 -10.68
C GLN A 38 5.17 -14.00 -10.38
N VAL A 39 5.38 -15.22 -9.87
CA VAL A 39 4.29 -16.12 -9.49
C VAL A 39 3.52 -15.52 -8.31
N PHE A 40 4.24 -15.13 -7.26
CA PHE A 40 3.64 -14.42 -6.12
C PHE A 40 2.85 -13.19 -6.56
N TYR A 41 3.46 -12.33 -7.38
CA TYR A 41 2.87 -11.05 -7.76
C TYR A 41 1.60 -11.24 -8.60
N ARG A 42 1.62 -12.21 -9.52
CA ARG A 42 0.45 -12.55 -10.33
C ARG A 42 -0.72 -13.05 -9.48
N ASP A 43 -0.46 -13.93 -8.51
CA ASP A 43 -1.48 -14.42 -7.57
C ASP A 43 -2.01 -13.31 -6.67
N TYR A 44 -1.12 -12.42 -6.22
CA TYR A 44 -1.47 -11.22 -5.47
C TYR A 44 -2.45 -10.33 -6.27
N VAL A 45 -2.18 -10.08 -7.56
CA VAL A 45 -3.09 -9.31 -8.43
C VAL A 45 -4.45 -10.01 -8.57
N TYR A 46 -4.48 -11.34 -8.73
CA TYR A 46 -5.72 -12.10 -8.78
C TYR A 46 -6.52 -12.01 -7.46
N GLY A 47 -5.84 -12.01 -6.32
CA GLY A 47 -6.46 -11.81 -5.02
C GLY A 47 -7.16 -10.45 -4.93
N ILE A 48 -6.51 -9.38 -5.39
CA ILE A 48 -7.08 -8.04 -5.40
C ILE A 48 -8.34 -7.96 -6.27
N VAL A 49 -8.29 -8.51 -7.49
CA VAL A 49 -9.43 -8.52 -8.41
C VAL A 49 -10.59 -9.35 -7.86
N LEU A 50 -10.29 -10.51 -7.30
CA LEU A 50 -11.31 -11.39 -6.72
C LEU A 50 -12.06 -10.69 -5.58
N LEU A 51 -11.33 -10.11 -4.62
CA LEU A 51 -11.97 -9.48 -3.48
C LEU A 51 -12.67 -8.17 -3.86
N SER A 52 -12.12 -7.36 -4.77
CA SER A 52 -12.78 -6.13 -5.19
C SER A 52 -14.14 -6.41 -5.83
N LEU A 53 -14.24 -7.45 -6.66
CA LEU A 53 -15.51 -7.90 -7.24
C LEU A 53 -16.48 -8.41 -6.16
N ILE A 54 -16.01 -9.26 -5.24
CA ILE A 54 -16.85 -9.75 -4.13
C ILE A 54 -17.40 -8.56 -3.34
N LEU A 55 -16.56 -7.60 -2.97
CA LEU A 55 -16.97 -6.42 -2.20
C LEU A 55 -17.96 -5.55 -2.98
N ALA A 56 -17.74 -5.31 -4.27
CA ALA A 56 -18.63 -4.49 -5.09
C ALA A 56 -20.03 -5.10 -5.24
N PHE A 57 -20.14 -6.42 -5.44
CA PHE A 57 -21.43 -7.11 -5.53
C PHE A 57 -22.07 -7.40 -4.16
N THR A 58 -21.35 -7.23 -3.06
CA THR A 58 -21.86 -7.42 -1.70
C THR A 58 -21.98 -6.08 -0.97
N LEU A 59 -20.99 -5.69 -0.17
CA LEU A 59 -21.00 -4.46 0.61
C LEU A 59 -21.23 -3.20 -0.24
N GLY A 60 -20.77 -3.19 -1.49
CA GLY A 60 -20.99 -2.11 -2.45
C GLY A 60 -22.36 -2.08 -3.11
N SER A 61 -23.17 -3.13 -2.98
CA SER A 61 -24.50 -3.22 -3.62
C SER A 61 -25.64 -3.55 -2.66
N ILE A 62 -25.33 -3.91 -1.40
CA ILE A 62 -26.30 -4.20 -0.35
C ILE A 62 -26.35 -3.01 0.62
N GLY A 63 -27.54 -2.47 0.87
CA GLY A 63 -27.81 -1.39 1.83
C GLY A 63 -28.67 -0.27 1.24
N GLU A 64 -29.09 0.66 2.10
CA GLU A 64 -30.04 1.73 1.74
C GLU A 64 -29.37 2.99 1.18
N GLU A 65 -28.12 3.24 1.56
CA GLU A 65 -27.36 4.42 1.15
C GLU A 65 -26.53 4.17 -0.11
N GLY A 66 -26.25 5.25 -0.86
CA GLY A 66 -25.35 5.19 -2.00
C GLY A 66 -25.95 4.63 -3.29
N ARG A 67 -25.14 3.93 -4.10
CA ARG A 67 -25.53 3.40 -5.41
C ARG A 67 -24.94 2.01 -5.66
N PRO A 68 -25.74 1.02 -6.11
CA PRO A 68 -25.25 -0.31 -6.45
C PRO A 68 -24.22 -0.29 -7.59
N PHE A 69 -23.30 -1.25 -7.56
CA PHE A 69 -22.15 -1.32 -8.48
C PHE A 69 -22.51 -1.18 -9.97
N LEU A 70 -23.51 -1.93 -10.45
CA LEU A 70 -23.87 -1.91 -11.88
C LEU A 70 -24.48 -0.58 -12.32
N GLU A 71 -25.29 0.04 -11.46
CA GLU A 71 -25.87 1.36 -11.72
C GLU A 71 -24.79 2.45 -11.68
N ASP A 72 -23.84 2.31 -10.76
CA ASP A 72 -22.75 3.26 -10.57
C ASP A 72 -21.79 3.30 -11.76
N ILE A 73 -21.47 2.14 -12.35
CA ILE A 73 -20.71 2.07 -13.60
C ILE A 73 -21.45 2.74 -14.76
N GLN A 74 -22.76 2.48 -14.90
CA GLN A 74 -23.53 2.94 -16.06
C GLN A 74 -23.65 4.46 -16.14
N GLN A 75 -23.71 5.13 -14.99
CA GLN A 75 -23.84 6.58 -14.93
C GLN A 75 -22.49 7.32 -14.93
N ALA A 76 -21.38 6.63 -14.63
CA ALA A 76 -20.09 7.30 -14.48
C ALA A 76 -19.55 7.80 -15.82
N THR A 77 -18.90 8.96 -15.80
CA THR A 77 -18.26 9.49 -17.01
C THR A 77 -17.02 8.70 -17.38
N LEU A 78 -16.70 8.68 -18.68
CA LEU A 78 -15.47 8.05 -19.17
C LEU A 78 -14.21 8.60 -18.48
N GLN A 79 -14.21 9.88 -18.12
CA GLN A 79 -13.10 10.50 -17.38
C GLN A 79 -12.90 9.84 -16.01
N ASN A 80 -13.96 9.66 -15.22
CA ASN A 80 -13.85 9.05 -13.89
C ASN A 80 -13.53 7.56 -13.97
N LEU A 81 -14.09 6.85 -14.97
CA LEU A 81 -13.71 5.47 -15.26
C LEU A 81 -12.21 5.35 -15.59
N ALA A 82 -11.70 6.26 -16.43
CA ALA A 82 -10.30 6.28 -16.83
C ALA A 82 -9.38 6.66 -15.67
N LEU A 83 -9.77 7.59 -14.80
CA LEU A 83 -9.01 7.97 -13.61
C LEU A 83 -8.89 6.80 -12.62
N ALA A 84 -9.97 6.08 -12.33
CA ALA A 84 -9.92 4.91 -11.44
C ALA A 84 -8.98 3.81 -12.00
N LEU A 85 -9.08 3.52 -13.30
CA LEU A 85 -8.16 2.62 -14.01
C LEU A 85 -6.71 3.10 -13.94
N ALA A 86 -6.47 4.39 -14.18
CA ALA A 86 -5.14 5.00 -14.16
C ALA A 86 -4.50 4.95 -12.76
N GLY A 87 -5.30 5.16 -11.71
CA GLY A 87 -4.86 4.96 -10.32
C GLY A 87 -4.33 3.54 -10.10
N GLY A 88 -5.03 2.54 -10.64
CA GLY A 88 -4.61 1.12 -10.58
C GLY A 88 -3.30 0.86 -11.30
N ILE A 89 -3.13 1.44 -12.49
CA ILE A 89 -1.90 1.32 -13.29
C ILE A 89 -0.72 1.98 -12.56
N LEU A 90 -0.89 3.20 -12.05
CA LEU A 90 0.14 3.92 -11.29
C LEU A 90 0.55 3.15 -10.04
N PHE A 91 -0.43 2.66 -9.28
CA PHE A 91 -0.15 1.80 -8.14
C PHE A 91 0.63 0.56 -8.55
N ASN A 92 0.22 -0.13 -9.61
CA ASN A 92 0.88 -1.35 -10.04
C ASN A 92 2.34 -1.11 -10.43
N ILE A 93 2.63 -0.05 -11.19
CA ILE A 93 4.00 0.35 -11.51
C ILE A 93 4.81 0.56 -10.23
N GLY A 94 4.28 1.36 -9.31
CA GLY A 94 4.96 1.67 -8.05
C GLY A 94 5.21 0.44 -7.18
N ASN A 95 4.19 -0.40 -7.01
CA ASN A 95 4.23 -1.59 -6.17
C ASN A 95 5.11 -2.68 -6.76
N THR A 96 5.04 -2.93 -8.06
CA THR A 96 5.94 -3.85 -8.76
C THR A 96 7.40 -3.45 -8.57
N LEU A 97 7.74 -2.18 -8.79
CA LEU A 97 9.10 -1.67 -8.55
C LEU A 97 9.51 -1.82 -7.08
N LEU A 98 8.60 -1.56 -6.13
CA LEU A 98 8.87 -1.79 -4.71
C LEU A 98 9.18 -3.27 -4.43
N THR A 99 8.38 -4.21 -4.95
CA THR A 99 8.61 -5.65 -4.75
C THR A 99 9.94 -6.13 -5.33
N VAL A 100 10.34 -5.59 -6.49
CA VAL A 100 11.65 -5.84 -7.09
C VAL A 100 12.76 -5.25 -6.23
N GLY A 101 12.61 -4.02 -5.75
CA GLY A 101 13.56 -3.39 -4.85
C GLY A 101 13.76 -4.20 -3.56
N ILE A 102 12.66 -4.71 -2.99
CA ILE A 102 12.69 -5.62 -1.84
C ILE A 102 13.43 -6.92 -2.15
N ASN A 103 13.23 -7.48 -3.34
CA ASN A 103 13.92 -8.70 -3.76
C ASN A 103 15.43 -8.50 -3.96
N LEU A 104 15.86 -7.31 -4.42
CA LEU A 104 17.26 -6.98 -4.70
C LEU A 104 18.05 -6.49 -3.48
N SER A 105 17.46 -5.62 -2.66
CA SER A 105 18.14 -4.97 -1.52
C SER A 105 17.61 -5.43 -0.15
N GLY A 106 16.65 -6.35 -0.13
CA GLY A 106 15.98 -6.77 1.09
C GLY A 106 14.88 -5.81 1.54
N ILE A 107 13.91 -6.37 2.29
CA ILE A 107 12.77 -5.63 2.85
C ILE A 107 13.23 -4.50 3.78
N ALA A 108 14.34 -4.74 4.48
CA ALA A 108 15.06 -3.88 5.41
C ALA A 108 15.38 -2.47 4.87
N ILE A 109 15.75 -2.38 3.59
CA ILE A 109 16.25 -1.14 2.98
C ILE A 109 15.24 -0.60 1.98
N ALA A 110 14.76 -1.45 1.06
CA ALA A 110 13.89 -1.02 -0.02
C ALA A 110 12.50 -0.57 0.47
N MET A 111 11.91 -1.28 1.44
CA MET A 111 10.57 -0.96 1.93
C MET A 111 10.54 0.42 2.61
N PRO A 112 11.41 0.75 3.58
CA PRO A 112 11.44 2.08 4.17
C PRO A 112 11.65 3.20 3.14
N VAL A 113 12.61 3.04 2.23
CA VAL A 113 12.94 4.10 1.27
C VAL A 113 11.81 4.34 0.27
N GLY A 114 11.23 3.28 -0.30
CA GLY A 114 10.13 3.40 -1.26
C GLY A 114 8.84 3.89 -0.61
N THR A 115 8.42 3.26 0.50
CA THR A 115 7.19 3.65 1.20
C THR A 115 7.29 5.04 1.83
N GLY A 116 8.45 5.41 2.37
CA GLY A 116 8.68 6.74 2.94
C GLY A 116 8.56 7.84 1.89
N LEU A 117 9.15 7.66 0.71
CA LEU A 117 8.99 8.62 -0.38
C LEU A 117 7.54 8.70 -0.87
N SER A 118 6.89 7.54 -1.04
CA SER A 118 5.47 7.47 -1.41
C SER A 118 4.58 8.20 -0.41
N MET A 119 4.83 8.01 0.88
CA MET A 119 4.13 8.70 1.97
C MET A 119 4.31 10.21 1.91
N ALA A 120 5.55 10.68 1.83
CA ALA A 120 5.86 12.11 1.81
C ALA A 120 5.14 12.80 0.64
N LEU A 121 5.27 12.22 -0.56
CA LEU A 121 4.61 12.73 -1.76
C LEU A 121 3.10 12.65 -1.63
N GLY A 122 2.58 11.52 -1.17
CA GLY A 122 1.14 11.30 -1.01
C GLY A 122 0.49 12.31 -0.07
N ILE A 123 1.09 12.59 1.09
CA ILE A 123 0.58 13.63 2.00
C ILE A 123 0.56 14.98 1.29
N ILE A 124 1.65 15.36 0.63
CA ILE A 124 1.77 16.66 -0.06
C ILE A 124 0.72 16.80 -1.15
N VAL A 125 0.63 15.84 -2.07
CA VAL A 125 -0.25 15.96 -3.24
C VAL A 125 -1.73 15.88 -2.86
N ASN A 126 -2.09 15.03 -1.89
CA ASN A 126 -3.47 14.94 -1.43
C ASN A 126 -3.87 16.20 -0.64
N TYR A 127 -2.96 16.76 0.18
CA TYR A 127 -3.26 17.98 0.92
C TYR A 127 -3.40 19.20 -0.01
N ILE A 128 -2.56 19.30 -1.05
CA ILE A 128 -2.70 20.36 -2.06
C ILE A 128 -4.02 20.24 -2.81
N ALA A 129 -4.43 19.00 -3.15
CA ALA A 129 -5.67 18.75 -3.88
C ALA A 129 -6.90 19.05 -3.03
N LYS A 130 -6.88 18.66 -1.74
CA LYS A 130 -7.95 18.88 -0.79
C LYS A 130 -7.35 19.21 0.59
N PRO A 131 -7.23 20.51 0.93
CA PRO A 131 -6.68 20.94 2.22
C PRO A 131 -7.65 20.61 3.36
N ASP A 132 -7.50 19.42 3.94
CA ASP A 132 -8.27 18.93 5.07
C ASP A 132 -7.39 18.85 6.34
N GLY A 133 -7.82 19.49 7.42
CA GLY A 133 -7.15 19.48 8.73
C GLY A 133 -6.01 20.49 8.90
N ASP A 134 -5.39 20.50 10.08
CA ASP A 134 -4.29 21.41 10.41
C ASP A 134 -2.97 21.00 9.71
N LEU A 135 -2.48 21.88 8.83
CA LEU A 135 -1.23 21.68 8.07
C LEU A 135 -0.01 21.49 8.97
N THR A 136 0.06 22.22 10.09
CA THR A 136 1.24 22.21 10.96
C THR A 136 1.37 20.86 11.64
N LEU A 137 0.27 20.35 12.20
CA LEU A 137 0.19 19.03 12.82
C LEU A 137 0.44 17.92 11.79
N LEU A 138 -0.13 18.04 10.58
CA LEU A 138 0.10 17.07 9.51
C LEU A 138 1.56 17.06 9.06
N ALA A 139 2.19 18.23 8.90
CA ALA A 139 3.58 18.35 8.47
C ALA A 139 4.56 17.83 9.53
N ILE A 140 4.36 18.18 10.81
CA ILE A 140 5.20 17.68 11.91
C ILE A 140 4.98 16.18 12.09
N GLY A 141 3.72 15.72 12.08
CA GLY A 141 3.37 14.31 12.22
C GLY A 141 3.95 13.46 11.09
N GLY A 142 3.73 13.87 9.84
CA GLY A 142 4.31 13.25 8.66
C GLY A 142 5.84 13.24 8.70
N GLY A 143 6.47 14.34 9.10
CA GLY A 143 7.91 14.43 9.30
C GLY A 143 8.45 13.44 10.33
N LEU A 144 7.76 13.26 11.45
CA LEU A 144 8.13 12.27 12.47
C LEU A 144 7.98 10.83 12.00
N VAL A 145 6.98 10.53 11.16
CA VAL A 145 6.87 9.21 10.53
C VAL A 145 8.00 8.98 9.52
N LEU A 146 8.39 9.99 8.74
CA LEU A 146 9.58 9.87 7.87
C LEU A 146 10.86 9.64 8.68
N VAL A 147 11.02 10.32 9.83
CA VAL A 147 12.11 10.04 10.77
C VAL A 147 12.03 8.60 11.27
N SER A 148 10.84 8.10 11.62
CA SER A 148 10.65 6.70 12.02
C SER A 148 11.13 5.73 10.93
N ILE A 149 10.70 5.94 9.70
CA ILE A 149 11.11 5.14 8.53
C ILE A 149 12.63 5.19 8.35
N GLY A 150 13.26 6.36 8.53
CA GLY A 150 14.71 6.50 8.52
C GLY A 150 15.41 5.72 9.65
N MET A 151 14.88 5.77 10.86
CA MET A 151 15.39 4.99 12.00
C MET A 151 15.25 3.49 11.77
N CYS A 152 14.17 3.04 11.12
CA CYS A 152 14.00 1.66 10.70
C CYS A 152 15.14 1.23 9.77
N ALA A 153 15.41 2.00 8.70
CA ALA A 153 16.50 1.71 7.78
C ALA A 153 17.85 1.65 8.50
N LEU A 154 18.12 2.57 9.43
CA LEU A 154 19.34 2.57 10.24
C LEU A 154 19.44 1.37 11.19
N ALA A 155 18.31 0.90 11.74
CA ALA A 155 18.27 -0.30 12.57
C ALA A 155 18.73 -1.53 11.78
N TYR A 156 18.23 -1.67 10.56
CA TYR A 156 18.60 -2.76 9.67
C TYR A 156 20.05 -2.67 9.18
N VAL A 157 20.51 -1.48 8.79
CA VAL A 157 21.93 -1.27 8.42
C VAL A 157 22.84 -1.61 9.58
N ALA A 158 22.51 -1.17 10.81
CA ALA A 158 23.30 -1.50 11.99
C ALA A 158 23.31 -2.99 12.32
N ARG A 159 22.28 -3.75 11.93
CA ARG A 159 22.26 -5.21 12.06
C ARG A 159 23.19 -5.89 11.04
N GLU A 160 23.30 -5.32 9.85
CA GLU A 160 24.06 -5.86 8.71
C GLU A 160 25.51 -5.34 8.65
N GLU A 161 25.95 -4.49 9.60
CA GLU A 161 27.33 -3.98 9.68
C GLU A 161 28.39 -5.11 9.71
N ASP A 162 28.03 -6.30 10.20
CA ASP A 162 28.90 -7.49 10.28
C ASP A 162 28.54 -8.61 9.28
N SER A 163 27.57 -8.42 8.37
CA SER A 163 27.19 -9.45 7.39
C SER A 163 28.02 -9.40 6.10
N GLU A 164 28.47 -10.57 5.60
CA GLU A 164 29.27 -10.67 4.36
C GLU A 164 28.47 -10.35 3.08
N GLU A 165 27.14 -10.49 3.10
CA GLU A 165 26.25 -10.16 1.98
C GLU A 165 25.93 -8.66 1.97
N LYS A 166 26.53 -7.93 1.03
CA LYS A 166 26.22 -6.51 0.80
C LYS A 166 24.93 -6.37 -0.02
N SER A 167 24.03 -5.48 0.40
CA SER A 167 22.81 -5.17 -0.34
C SER A 167 23.14 -4.63 -1.75
N ASP A 168 22.36 -5.00 -2.77
CA ASP A 168 22.50 -4.41 -4.10
C ASP A 168 21.94 -2.99 -4.11
N SER A 169 22.79 -1.98 -4.30
CA SER A 169 22.39 -0.57 -4.39
C SER A 169 21.36 -0.31 -5.49
N LYS A 170 21.25 -1.17 -6.51
CA LYS A 170 20.23 -1.04 -7.56
C LYS A 170 18.82 -1.13 -6.99
N GLY A 171 18.55 -2.05 -6.07
CA GLY A 171 17.21 -2.22 -5.50
C GLY A 171 16.73 -1.00 -4.71
N ILE A 172 17.64 -0.22 -4.13
CA ILE A 172 17.32 1.07 -3.48
C ILE A 172 16.75 2.06 -4.51
N TRP A 173 17.43 2.22 -5.65
CA TRP A 173 16.96 3.11 -6.72
C TRP A 173 15.65 2.65 -7.35
N VAL A 174 15.47 1.34 -7.52
CA VAL A 174 14.20 0.76 -8.00
C VAL A 174 13.08 1.04 -7.00
N ALA A 175 13.32 0.87 -5.69
CA ALA A 175 12.35 1.18 -4.65
C ALA A 175 12.00 2.67 -4.58
N LEU A 176 12.99 3.57 -4.75
CA LEU A 176 12.75 5.01 -4.86
C LEU A 176 11.86 5.35 -6.06
N ALA A 177 12.14 4.78 -7.22
CA ALA A 177 11.29 4.96 -8.40
C ALA A 177 9.87 4.46 -8.14
N GLY A 178 9.73 3.30 -7.47
CA GLY A 178 8.43 2.77 -7.05
C GLY A 178 7.69 3.69 -6.07
N GLY A 179 8.41 4.23 -5.09
CA GLY A 179 7.89 5.21 -4.13
C GLY A 179 7.41 6.49 -4.79
N LEU A 180 8.21 7.04 -5.72
CA LEU A 180 7.87 8.23 -6.48
C LEU A 180 6.56 8.05 -7.26
N VAL A 181 6.42 6.95 -8.01
CA VAL A 181 5.22 6.69 -8.82
C VAL A 181 4.00 6.41 -7.94
N SER A 182 4.16 5.56 -6.91
CA SER A 182 3.06 5.23 -6.00
C SER A 182 2.58 6.43 -5.17
N GLY A 183 3.41 7.44 -4.91
CA GLY A 183 2.98 8.63 -4.18
C GLY A 183 1.77 9.36 -4.79
N PHE A 184 1.47 9.14 -6.07
CA PHE A 184 0.37 9.78 -6.79
C PHE A 184 -0.88 8.91 -6.94
N PHE A 185 -0.81 7.59 -6.74
CA PHE A 185 -1.93 6.71 -7.12
C PHE A 185 -3.21 7.04 -6.33
N PHE A 186 -3.05 7.38 -5.05
CA PHE A 186 -4.17 7.60 -4.15
C PHE A 186 -4.97 8.84 -4.54
N LEU A 187 -4.27 9.94 -4.86
CA LEU A 187 -4.91 11.14 -5.38
C LEU A 187 -5.67 10.87 -6.68
N VAL A 188 -5.09 10.07 -7.58
CA VAL A 188 -5.69 9.78 -8.89
C VAL A 188 -6.97 8.97 -8.75
N ILE A 189 -6.99 7.96 -7.87
CA ILE A 189 -8.22 7.20 -7.62
C ILE A 189 -9.25 8.03 -6.85
N THR A 190 -8.87 8.77 -5.79
CA THR A 190 -9.84 9.54 -4.99
C THR A 190 -10.50 10.66 -5.80
N SER A 191 -9.79 11.24 -6.77
CA SER A 191 -10.36 12.22 -7.73
C SER A 191 -11.53 11.67 -8.54
N SER A 192 -11.63 10.35 -8.73
CA SER A 192 -12.73 9.69 -9.44
C SER A 192 -13.91 9.29 -8.53
N ILE A 193 -13.71 9.33 -7.21
CA ILE A 193 -14.64 8.83 -6.21
C ILE A 193 -15.51 9.97 -5.66
N ILE A 194 -16.76 9.65 -5.34
CA ILE A 194 -17.71 10.56 -4.69
C ILE A 194 -17.18 11.03 -3.34
N GLU A 195 -17.32 12.33 -3.09
CA GLU A 195 -16.86 12.94 -1.84
C GLU A 195 -17.84 12.73 -0.68
N GLU A 196 -19.14 12.75 -0.97
CA GLU A 196 -20.20 12.56 0.01
C GLU A 196 -21.06 11.35 -0.40
N LEU A 197 -21.02 10.29 0.40
CA LEU A 197 -21.70 9.02 0.10
C LEU A 197 -23.22 9.11 0.21
N SER A 198 -23.71 9.94 1.13
CA SER A 198 -25.14 10.17 1.38
C SER A 198 -25.80 10.98 0.26
N PHE A 199 -25.00 11.75 -0.49
CA PHE A 199 -25.46 12.46 -1.69
C PHE A 199 -24.55 12.14 -2.88
N PRO A 200 -24.69 10.92 -3.46
CA PRO A 200 -23.77 10.42 -4.47
C PRO A 200 -23.80 11.33 -5.70
N GLN A 201 -22.69 12.04 -5.91
CA GLN A 201 -22.51 12.92 -7.05
C GLN A 201 -22.74 12.13 -8.35
N LYS A 202 -23.52 12.73 -9.25
CA LYS A 202 -23.63 12.22 -10.62
C LYS A 202 -22.23 12.22 -11.25
N ASP A 203 -21.99 11.30 -12.17
CA ASP A 203 -20.80 11.16 -12.99
C ASP A 203 -19.56 10.57 -12.30
N LYS A 204 -19.48 10.58 -10.96
CA LYS A 204 -18.40 9.99 -10.14
C LYS A 204 -18.74 8.58 -9.65
N LEU A 205 -17.73 7.88 -9.13
CA LEU A 205 -17.80 6.48 -8.71
C LEU A 205 -17.96 6.34 -7.20
N THR A 206 -18.63 5.29 -6.74
CA THR A 206 -18.53 4.84 -5.35
C THR A 206 -17.13 4.27 -5.06
N PRO A 207 -16.69 4.23 -3.78
CA PRO A 207 -15.43 3.59 -3.38
C PRO A 207 -15.30 2.13 -3.88
N TYR A 208 -16.39 1.38 -3.89
CA TYR A 208 -16.41 -0.02 -4.31
C TYR A 208 -16.22 -0.17 -5.83
N THR A 209 -16.92 0.64 -6.63
CA THR A 209 -16.73 0.64 -8.09
C THR A 209 -15.35 1.15 -8.47
N GLY A 210 -14.88 2.23 -7.84
CA GLY A 210 -13.54 2.77 -8.01
C GLY A 210 -12.47 1.71 -7.73
N LEU A 211 -12.62 0.94 -6.65
CA LEU A 211 -11.72 -0.16 -6.31
C LEU A 211 -11.71 -1.28 -7.36
N VAL A 212 -12.86 -1.64 -7.94
CA VAL A 212 -12.91 -2.65 -9.01
C VAL A 212 -12.14 -2.15 -10.23
N LEU A 213 -12.39 -0.93 -10.69
CA LEU A 213 -11.68 -0.36 -11.84
C LEU A 213 -10.18 -0.21 -11.57
N PHE A 214 -9.82 0.20 -10.36
CA PHE A 214 -8.44 0.22 -9.91
C PHE A 214 -7.80 -1.17 -9.97
N ALA A 215 -8.48 -2.21 -9.46
CA ALA A 215 -8.01 -3.60 -9.53
C ALA A 215 -7.84 -4.10 -10.98
N PHE A 216 -8.75 -3.70 -11.88
CA PHE A 216 -8.59 -3.97 -13.31
C PHE A 216 -7.41 -3.20 -13.91
N GLY A 217 -7.14 -1.97 -13.48
CA GLY A 217 -5.96 -1.21 -13.88
C GLY A 217 -4.66 -1.93 -13.52
N ILE A 218 -4.61 -2.54 -12.33
CA ILE A 218 -3.51 -3.42 -11.92
C ILE A 218 -3.44 -4.64 -12.85
N LEU A 219 -4.54 -5.37 -13.00
CA LEU A 219 -4.59 -6.60 -13.80
C LEU A 219 -4.15 -6.37 -15.25
N LEU A 220 -4.63 -5.31 -15.89
CA LEU A 220 -4.38 -5.01 -17.31
C LEU A 220 -2.95 -4.52 -17.55
N SER A 221 -2.35 -3.80 -16.59
CA SER A 221 -0.96 -3.36 -16.70
C SER A 221 0.05 -4.45 -16.38
N ASN A 222 -0.33 -5.45 -15.57
CA ASN A 222 0.60 -6.45 -15.04
C ASN A 222 1.42 -7.21 -16.11
N PRO A 223 0.82 -7.77 -17.18
CA PRO A 223 1.60 -8.51 -18.20
C PRO A 223 2.62 -7.63 -18.93
N LEU A 224 2.32 -6.35 -19.13
CA LEU A 224 3.25 -5.41 -19.74
C LEU A 224 4.41 -5.11 -18.79
N LEU A 225 4.14 -4.91 -17.50
CA LEU A 225 5.17 -4.65 -16.49
C LEU A 225 6.07 -5.86 -16.30
N GLU A 226 5.52 -7.06 -16.17
CA GLU A 226 6.29 -8.32 -16.11
C GLU A 226 7.29 -8.39 -17.27
N ARG A 227 6.81 -8.19 -18.52
CA ARG A 227 7.67 -8.21 -19.71
C ARG A 227 8.74 -7.11 -19.72
N ILE A 228 8.44 -5.92 -19.19
CA ILE A 228 9.42 -4.83 -19.09
C ILE A 228 10.50 -5.19 -18.07
N LEU A 229 10.12 -5.71 -16.91
CA LEU A 229 11.06 -6.07 -15.84
C LEU A 229 12.00 -7.21 -16.24
N GLU A 230 11.47 -8.23 -16.93
CA GLU A 230 12.27 -9.33 -17.51
C GLU A 230 13.32 -8.77 -18.47
N ARG A 231 12.92 -7.87 -19.39
CA ARG A 231 13.85 -7.22 -20.33
C ARG A 231 14.91 -6.37 -19.64
N LEU A 232 14.56 -5.77 -18.51
CA LEU A 232 15.48 -4.99 -17.68
C LEU A 232 16.35 -5.88 -16.75
N LYS A 233 16.15 -7.21 -16.77
CA LYS A 233 16.84 -8.19 -15.91
C LYS A 233 16.71 -7.87 -14.43
N LEU A 234 15.52 -7.44 -14.01
CA LEU A 234 15.25 -7.02 -12.63
C LEU A 234 14.63 -8.12 -11.77
N THR A 235 14.13 -9.21 -12.36
CA THR A 235 13.38 -10.26 -11.64
C THR A 235 14.09 -11.61 -11.53
N GLY A 236 15.31 -11.76 -12.05
CA GLY A 236 16.08 -13.01 -12.02
C GLY A 236 16.25 -13.66 -13.41
N ASP A 237 16.92 -14.81 -13.47
CA ASP A 237 17.23 -15.55 -14.71
C ASP A 237 16.04 -16.38 -15.23
N ASP A 238 15.98 -16.57 -16.56
CA ASP A 238 14.90 -17.18 -17.37
C ASP A 238 14.54 -18.66 -17.06
N ASN A 239 15.18 -19.29 -16.06
CA ASN A 239 14.95 -20.70 -15.68
C ASN A 239 13.94 -20.82 -14.52
N GLU A 240 12.85 -20.07 -14.60
CA GLU A 240 11.82 -20.07 -13.57
C GLU A 240 10.91 -21.30 -13.68
N THR A 241 10.64 -21.93 -12.53
CA THR A 241 9.65 -23.00 -12.42
C THR A 241 8.34 -22.54 -13.05
N PRO A 242 7.80 -23.28 -14.05
CA PRO A 242 6.55 -22.89 -14.69
C PRO A 242 5.44 -22.65 -13.67
N TYR A 243 4.62 -21.61 -13.88
CA TYR A 243 3.56 -21.22 -12.94
C TYR A 243 2.69 -22.40 -12.47
N LYS A 244 2.41 -23.38 -13.35
CA LYS A 244 1.59 -24.57 -13.02
C LYS A 244 2.30 -25.62 -12.15
N GLU A 245 3.62 -25.57 -12.11
CA GLU A 245 4.47 -26.51 -11.36
C GLU A 245 4.78 -25.99 -9.96
N VAL A 246 4.47 -24.72 -9.67
CA VAL A 246 4.56 -24.16 -8.32
C VAL A 246 3.51 -24.81 -7.42
N PRO A 247 3.86 -25.19 -6.18
CA PRO A 247 2.90 -25.88 -5.33
C PRO A 247 1.73 -24.96 -4.94
N ARG A 248 0.58 -25.59 -4.63
CA ARG A 248 -0.67 -24.87 -4.36
C ARG A 248 -0.58 -23.94 -3.15
N ARG A 249 0.30 -24.24 -2.19
CA ARG A 249 0.46 -23.44 -0.98
C ARG A 249 0.93 -22.04 -1.31
N GLU A 250 1.89 -21.93 -2.23
CA GLU A 250 2.52 -20.69 -2.66
C GLU A 250 1.50 -19.81 -3.40
N HIS A 251 0.70 -20.43 -4.28
CA HIS A 251 -0.42 -19.74 -4.93
C HIS A 251 -1.46 -19.22 -3.94
N LEU A 252 -1.84 -20.03 -2.94
CA LEU A 252 -2.80 -19.61 -1.92
C LEU A 252 -2.25 -18.48 -1.05
N LEU A 253 -0.95 -18.48 -0.75
CA LEU A 253 -0.29 -17.39 -0.01
C LEU A 253 -0.22 -16.10 -0.83
N GLY A 254 0.08 -16.19 -2.13
CA GLY A 254 0.02 -15.05 -3.05
C GLY A 254 -1.39 -14.47 -3.12
N LEU A 255 -2.38 -15.32 -3.35
CA LEU A 255 -3.79 -14.94 -3.39
C LEU A 255 -4.23 -14.28 -2.07
N ALA A 256 -3.93 -14.90 -0.92
CA ALA A 256 -4.26 -14.36 0.40
C ALA A 256 -3.61 -13.00 0.66
N SER A 257 -2.39 -12.77 0.16
CA SER A 257 -1.72 -11.47 0.27
C SER A 257 -2.45 -10.40 -0.53
N GLY A 258 -2.95 -10.74 -1.72
CA GLY A 258 -3.79 -9.87 -2.54
C GLY A 258 -5.12 -9.56 -1.89
N LEU A 259 -5.78 -10.56 -1.31
CA LEU A 259 -7.01 -10.37 -0.52
C LEU A 259 -6.74 -9.39 0.64
N LEU A 260 -5.68 -9.63 1.41
CA LEU A 260 -5.32 -8.80 2.56
C LEU A 260 -5.05 -7.36 2.16
N TRP A 261 -4.30 -7.14 1.08
CA TRP A 261 -4.04 -5.79 0.57
C TRP A 261 -5.33 -5.09 0.11
N CYS A 262 -6.22 -5.81 -0.55
CA CYS A 262 -7.50 -5.28 -1.02
C CYS A 262 -8.43 -4.87 0.14
N VAL A 263 -8.44 -5.62 1.26
CA VAL A 263 -9.12 -5.19 2.50
C VAL A 263 -8.55 -3.85 2.98
N GLY A 264 -7.23 -3.71 2.96
CA GLY A 264 -6.59 -2.44 3.32
C GLY A 264 -7.01 -1.29 2.40
N MET A 265 -7.06 -1.52 1.09
CA MET A 265 -7.44 -0.50 0.13
C MET A 265 -8.91 -0.07 0.26
N ILE A 266 -9.87 -1.00 0.44
CA ILE A 266 -11.28 -0.60 0.61
C ILE A 266 -11.50 0.16 1.92
N THR A 267 -10.85 -0.25 3.01
CA THR A 267 -10.95 0.44 4.30
C THR A 267 -10.33 1.83 4.22
N LEU A 268 -9.26 2.01 3.45
CA LEU A 268 -8.67 3.33 3.20
C LEU A 268 -9.65 4.24 2.46
N LEU A 269 -10.25 3.75 1.37
CA LEU A 269 -11.19 4.55 0.57
C LEU A 269 -12.44 4.96 1.36
N LEU A 270 -12.96 4.05 2.20
CA LEU A 270 -14.09 4.34 3.06
C LEU A 270 -13.71 5.28 4.23
N GLY A 271 -12.53 5.09 4.81
CA GLY A 271 -12.04 5.94 5.90
C GLY A 271 -11.67 7.35 5.44
N SER A 272 -11.15 7.51 4.22
CA SER A 272 -10.65 8.80 3.75
C SER A 272 -11.72 9.84 3.48
N GLN A 273 -12.96 9.40 3.25
CA GLN A 273 -14.09 10.29 3.05
C GLN A 273 -14.37 11.13 4.30
N GLU A 274 -14.25 10.53 5.48
CA GLU A 274 -14.48 11.21 6.78
C GLU A 274 -13.19 11.72 7.44
N ALA A 275 -12.06 11.03 7.26
CA ALA A 275 -10.78 11.44 7.87
C ALA A 275 -9.97 12.42 7.00
N GLY A 276 -10.29 12.56 5.72
CA GLY A 276 -9.54 13.36 4.75
C GLY A 276 -8.41 12.55 4.09
N ASP A 277 -8.17 12.81 2.81
CA ASP A 277 -7.27 11.98 1.98
C ASP A 277 -5.81 12.03 2.46
N ALA A 278 -5.27 13.22 2.73
CA ALA A 278 -3.89 13.37 3.17
C ALA A 278 -3.63 12.72 4.55
N ILE A 279 -4.57 12.91 5.48
CA ILE A 279 -4.51 12.36 6.83
C ILE A 279 -4.61 10.83 6.79
N SER A 280 -5.57 10.29 6.03
CA SER A 280 -5.81 8.85 5.91
C SER A 280 -4.65 8.15 5.23
N TYR A 281 -4.10 8.76 4.16
CA TYR A 281 -2.92 8.23 3.49
C TYR A 281 -1.71 8.25 4.42
N GLY A 282 -1.44 9.37 5.10
CA GLY A 282 -0.34 9.48 6.05
C GLY A 282 -0.43 8.48 7.21
N LEU A 283 -1.62 8.32 7.78
CA LEU A 283 -1.92 7.36 8.85
C LEU A 283 -1.70 5.91 8.39
N SER A 284 -2.17 5.57 7.19
CA SER A 284 -2.09 4.21 6.63
C SER A 284 -0.66 3.79 6.27
N GLN A 285 0.22 4.74 5.95
CA GLN A 285 1.64 4.47 5.66
C GLN A 285 2.44 4.05 6.90
N GLY A 286 1.83 4.11 8.07
CA GLY A 286 2.27 3.36 9.25
C GLY A 286 2.43 1.85 9.05
N ALA A 287 1.94 1.33 7.92
CA ALA A 287 2.19 -0.02 7.42
C ALA A 287 3.66 -0.44 7.50
N THR A 288 4.60 0.48 7.27
CA THR A 288 6.04 0.19 7.38
C THR A 288 6.43 -0.24 8.78
N VAL A 289 5.85 0.37 9.83
CA VAL A 289 6.10 -0.06 11.21
C VAL A 289 5.50 -1.43 11.48
N VAL A 290 4.29 -1.71 11.00
CA VAL A 290 3.67 -3.04 11.14
C VAL A 290 4.56 -4.12 10.49
N SER A 291 5.13 -3.84 9.32
CA SER A 291 6.10 -4.74 8.67
C SER A 291 7.33 -5.01 9.56
N VAL A 292 7.86 -3.99 10.22
CA VAL A 292 8.96 -4.15 11.18
C VAL A 292 8.54 -4.99 12.39
N LEU A 293 7.31 -4.81 12.90
CA LEU A 293 6.80 -5.62 14.01
C LEU A 293 6.72 -7.11 13.62
N TRP A 294 6.34 -7.42 12.38
CA TRP A 294 6.45 -8.79 11.85
C TRP A 294 7.90 -9.26 11.84
N GLY A 295 8.83 -8.43 11.36
CA GLY A 295 10.28 -8.67 11.42
C GLY A 295 10.78 -9.03 12.83
N LEU A 296 10.39 -8.22 13.81
CA LEU A 296 10.79 -8.35 15.21
C LEU A 296 10.20 -9.59 15.89
N PHE A 297 8.89 -9.78 15.81
CA PHE A 297 8.20 -10.77 16.64
C PHE A 297 8.00 -12.12 15.95
N ALA A 298 7.63 -12.12 14.67
CA ALA A 298 7.38 -13.36 13.94
C ALA A 298 8.66 -13.92 13.33
N TRP A 299 9.43 -13.08 12.65
CA TRP A 299 10.66 -13.50 11.97
C TRP A 299 11.89 -13.46 12.86
N LYS A 300 11.81 -12.82 14.03
CA LYS A 300 12.91 -12.68 14.99
C LYS A 300 14.20 -12.15 14.36
N GLU A 301 14.03 -11.23 13.40
CA GLU A 301 15.10 -10.67 12.57
C GLU A 301 16.16 -9.89 13.34
N PHE A 302 15.88 -9.49 14.57
CA PHE A 302 16.78 -8.69 15.41
C PHE A 302 17.23 -9.43 16.68
N LYS A 303 17.01 -10.75 16.77
CA LYS A 303 17.32 -11.53 17.98
C LYS A 303 18.79 -11.39 18.42
N ASP A 304 19.71 -11.35 17.46
CA ASP A 304 21.15 -11.26 17.68
C ASP A 304 21.73 -9.90 17.24
N ALA A 305 20.87 -8.88 17.05
CA ALA A 305 21.29 -7.58 16.56
C ALA A 305 22.07 -6.78 17.63
N PRO A 306 23.04 -5.95 17.23
CA PRO A 306 23.82 -5.15 18.16
C PRO A 306 22.94 -4.11 18.88
N ALA A 307 23.40 -3.66 20.06
CA ALA A 307 22.67 -2.69 20.87
C ALA A 307 22.33 -1.38 20.11
N LYS A 308 23.14 -1.01 19.11
CA LYS A 308 22.92 0.12 18.20
C LYS A 308 21.62 -0.06 17.39
N ALA A 309 21.39 -1.25 16.83
CA ALA A 309 20.16 -1.56 16.09
C ALA A 309 18.92 -1.44 17.00
N ASN A 310 19.01 -1.95 18.23
CA ASN A 310 17.91 -1.85 19.20
C ASN A 310 17.59 -0.41 19.59
N ARG A 311 18.58 0.49 19.67
CA ARG A 311 18.34 1.92 19.91
C ARG A 311 17.57 2.56 18.76
N TYR A 312 17.91 2.24 17.52
CA TYR A 312 17.18 2.75 16.36
C TYR A 312 15.74 2.25 16.32
N LEU A 313 15.48 0.99 16.68
CA LEU A 313 14.12 0.46 16.79
C LEU A 313 13.28 1.18 17.85
N TRP A 314 13.88 1.53 18.99
CA TRP A 314 13.20 2.33 20.01
C TRP A 314 12.88 3.75 19.53
N LEU A 315 13.84 4.41 18.88
CA LEU A 315 13.64 5.75 18.33
C LEU A 315 12.58 5.75 17.21
N MET A 316 12.61 4.73 16.35
CA MET A 316 11.59 4.46 15.33
C MET A 316 10.20 4.36 15.97
N GLY A 317 10.04 3.50 16.98
CA GLY A 317 8.76 3.32 17.67
C GLY A 317 8.26 4.60 18.34
N ALA A 318 9.15 5.33 19.01
CA ALA A 318 8.80 6.58 19.69
C ALA A 318 8.38 7.68 18.71
N SER A 319 9.18 7.95 17.67
CA SER A 319 8.85 8.97 16.67
C SER A 319 7.60 8.60 15.90
N TYR A 320 7.38 7.30 15.65
CA TYR A 320 6.17 6.82 15.02
C TYR A 320 4.92 7.10 15.84
N VAL A 321 4.89 6.72 17.12
CA VAL A 321 3.71 6.92 17.99
C VAL A 321 3.37 8.41 18.09
N VAL A 322 4.39 9.26 18.26
CA VAL A 322 4.16 10.72 18.32
C VAL A 322 3.68 11.23 16.97
N GLY A 323 4.31 10.82 15.86
CA GLY A 323 3.91 11.23 14.51
C GLY A 323 2.47 10.83 14.19
N LEU A 324 2.08 9.61 14.55
CA LEU A 324 0.72 9.09 14.39
C LEU A 324 -0.30 9.91 15.18
N ALA A 325 0.00 10.20 16.44
CA ALA A 325 -0.87 11.01 17.29
C ALA A 325 -1.09 12.40 16.69
N LEU A 326 -0.03 13.05 16.18
CA LEU A 326 -0.15 14.35 15.53
C LEU A 326 -0.97 14.30 14.22
N ILE A 327 -0.80 13.26 13.40
CA ILE A 327 -1.60 13.08 12.17
C ILE A 327 -3.08 12.91 12.53
N ILE A 328 -3.40 12.11 13.56
CA ILE A 328 -4.78 11.92 14.01
C ILE A 328 -5.35 13.24 14.55
N MET A 329 -4.57 13.97 15.35
CA MET A 329 -4.98 15.26 15.91
C MET A 329 -5.22 16.33 14.84
N ALA A 330 -4.50 16.27 13.71
CA ALA A 330 -4.67 17.21 12.60
C ALA A 330 -6.11 17.24 12.04
N ARG A 331 -6.89 16.15 12.16
CA ARG A 331 -8.30 16.13 11.74
C ARG A 331 -9.24 16.79 12.76
N SER A 332 -8.87 16.78 14.03
CA SER A 332 -9.72 17.23 15.14
C SER A 332 -9.59 18.72 15.48
N SER A 333 -8.66 19.41 14.81
CA SER A 333 -8.30 20.82 14.99
C SER A 333 -8.70 21.63 13.76
#